data_AF-A0A024H6U8-F1
#
_entry.id   AF-A0A024H6U8-F1
#
_cell.length_a   1.000
_cell.length_b   1.000
_cell.length_c   1.000
_cell.angle_alpha   90.00
_cell.angle_beta   90.00
_cell.angle_gamma   90.00
#
_symmetry.space_group_name_H-M   'P 1'
#
loop_
_entity.id
_entity.type
_entity.pdbx_description
1 polymer ?
#
loop_
_entity_poly.entity_id
_entity_poly.type
_entity_poly.pdbx_seq_one_letter_code
_entity_poly.pdbx_strand_id
1 'polypeptide(L)'
;MSLLPDDLPGSPGDVPVDPALVDLSSQRALSEWLPGRLAAEEAAILVIGDLMLDGWWSGSIERLCREAPAPVVDIQVRESVPGGAANTAMNLAALGARVSVAGIIGTDDAGEDLRSQLVAAGIDVTHLHSHPDMVTTTKIRISSGGQVMLRLDDSAKTVPAEALASLAASVRAAVERQDAVLVCDYGNGVLADPVRNGLIEALGEAPAGRGDRPLLVVDSHDPRPWAPLRPDLVTPNAQEAARMLDLRLPDGQDRVETVSRHAGQLLEATGAGAVVVTLDRDGTVLLRPDGVTHRTWARPAAEKQASGAGDTFVAALTLARSAGLPLTASLDLAQSAADVVVHQPGTSVCSTGQLSRYLKAFADTALGADELERQLALHRSQGQRIVLTNGCFDVLHSGHTRYLNQAKQLGDVLVVALNSDDSVRKLKGAGRPINSSADRAAVVAALSCVDYVTVFDTPTAAPLIRQLRPEVYAKGGDYTPEMLAETPAVEEYGGRVAILDYVAERSTSAVVKRIREGEGAVPGS
;
A
#
# COMPACT_ATOMS: atom_id res chain seq x y z
N MET A 1 60.54 4.19 37.13
CA MET A 1 60.16 3.27 36.04
C MET A 1 58.67 3.48 35.83
N SER A 2 58.33 4.15 34.74
CA SER A 2 57.07 4.87 34.51
C SER A 2 55.88 3.92 34.32
N LEU A 3 54.78 4.24 35.01
CA LEU A 3 53.41 3.87 34.66
C LEU A 3 52.96 4.73 33.48
N LEU A 4 52.30 4.13 32.48
CA LEU A 4 51.37 4.79 31.54
C LEU A 4 50.28 3.78 31.12
N PRO A 5 49.05 4.23 30.81
CA PRO A 5 47.84 3.41 30.75
C PRO A 5 47.45 2.97 29.33
N ASP A 6 46.79 1.81 29.25
CA ASP A 6 46.00 1.37 28.09
C ASP A 6 44.70 2.18 28.03
N ASP A 7 44.66 3.17 27.13
CA ASP A 7 43.42 3.80 26.65
C ASP A 7 43.55 4.01 25.14
N LEU A 8 43.07 3.04 24.37
CA LEU A 8 42.70 3.25 22.97
C LEU A 8 41.23 3.70 22.97
N PRO A 9 40.88 4.89 22.44
CA PRO A 9 39.48 5.27 22.29
C PRO A 9 38.84 4.30 21.29
N GLY A 10 37.79 3.61 21.74
CA GLY A 10 36.90 2.83 20.91
C GLY A 10 36.40 3.68 19.73
N SER A 11 36.34 3.04 18.56
CA SER A 11 35.62 3.51 17.39
C SER A 11 34.27 4.12 17.79
N PRO A 12 33.92 5.35 17.34
CA PRO A 12 32.59 5.89 17.60
C PRO A 12 31.57 4.94 16.97
N GLY A 13 30.77 4.33 17.84
CA GLY A 13 29.86 3.26 17.49
C GLY A 13 28.77 3.71 16.52
N ASP A 14 28.29 2.75 15.74
CA ASP A 14 26.93 2.74 15.23
C ASP A 14 25.99 3.08 16.41
N VAL A 15 25.43 4.28 16.40
CA VAL A 15 24.29 4.60 17.26
C VAL A 15 23.07 4.08 16.51
N PRO A 16 22.40 3.01 16.99
CA PRO A 16 21.12 2.61 16.41
C PRO A 16 20.19 3.81 16.55
N VAL A 17 19.65 4.31 15.43
CA VAL A 17 18.59 5.30 15.50
C VAL A 17 17.40 4.61 16.14
N ASP A 18 17.01 5.05 17.34
CA ASP A 18 15.82 4.54 18.01
C ASP A 18 14.61 4.79 17.10
N PRO A 19 13.93 3.74 16.60
CA PRO A 19 12.76 3.88 15.74
C PRO A 19 11.66 4.76 16.36
N ALA A 20 11.61 4.88 17.69
CA ALA A 20 10.68 5.76 18.38
C ALA A 20 10.93 7.25 18.11
N LEU A 21 12.15 7.65 17.77
CA LEU A 21 12.57 9.03 17.53
C LEU A 21 12.49 9.46 16.05
N VAL A 22 12.08 8.56 15.14
CA VAL A 22 12.00 8.87 13.71
C VAL A 22 10.76 9.71 13.40
N ASP A 23 10.97 10.87 12.76
CA ASP A 23 9.88 11.66 12.17
C ASP A 23 9.29 10.95 10.94
N LEU A 24 8.12 10.38 11.16
CA LEU A 24 7.33 9.64 10.16
C LEU A 24 7.02 10.49 8.91
N SER A 25 6.89 11.81 9.03
CA SER A 25 6.64 12.70 7.89
C SER A 25 7.82 12.81 6.93
N SER A 26 9.02 12.49 7.41
CA SER A 26 10.25 12.43 6.64
C SER A 26 10.53 11.02 6.09
N GLN A 27 9.86 9.98 6.60
CA GLN A 27 10.10 8.59 6.25
C GLN A 27 9.59 8.26 4.85
N ARG A 28 10.50 8.04 3.90
CA ARG A 28 10.15 7.76 2.48
C ARG A 28 10.29 6.30 2.10
N ALA A 29 10.75 5.47 3.02
CA ALA A 29 11.27 4.15 2.77
C ALA A 29 10.64 3.13 3.72
N LEU A 30 10.41 1.90 3.26
CA LEU A 30 9.84 0.86 4.09
C LEU A 30 10.92 0.15 4.90
N SER A 31 10.67 -0.11 6.17
CA SER A 31 11.59 -0.83 7.05
C SER A 31 10.80 -1.77 7.95
N GLU A 32 11.42 -2.85 8.43
CA GLU A 32 10.72 -3.86 9.25
C GLU A 32 10.12 -3.30 10.56
N TRP A 33 10.70 -2.23 11.10
CA TRP A 33 10.24 -1.55 12.31
C TRP A 33 9.02 -0.63 12.07
N LEU A 34 8.78 -0.22 10.81
CA LEU A 34 7.78 0.78 10.46
C LEU A 34 6.35 0.37 10.87
N PRO A 35 5.87 -0.87 10.61
CA PRO A 35 4.53 -1.27 11.06
C PRO A 35 4.37 -1.17 12.57
N GLY A 36 5.38 -1.60 13.34
CA GLY A 36 5.36 -1.49 14.81
C GLY A 36 5.29 -0.05 15.29
N ARG A 37 6.01 0.86 14.62
CA ARG A 37 5.98 2.29 14.92
C ARG A 37 4.61 2.93 14.61
N LEU A 38 3.95 2.49 13.53
CA LEU A 38 2.58 2.94 13.18
C LEU A 38 1.55 2.45 14.19
N ALA A 39 1.65 1.19 14.61
CA ALA A 39 0.80 0.63 15.66
C ALA A 39 0.93 1.42 16.97
N ALA A 40 2.14 1.87 17.32
CA ALA A 40 2.40 2.64 18.52
C ALA A 40 1.83 4.08 18.50
N GLU A 41 1.39 4.61 17.34
CA GLU A 41 0.65 5.89 17.28
C GLU A 41 -0.78 5.74 17.79
N GLU A 42 -1.33 4.52 17.81
CA GLU A 42 -2.72 4.24 18.23
C GLU A 42 -3.76 5.18 17.59
N ALA A 43 -3.57 5.48 16.29
CA ALA A 43 -4.40 6.40 15.53
C ALA A 43 -5.89 6.03 15.65
N ALA A 44 -6.73 7.00 15.97
CA ALA A 44 -8.18 6.87 16.05
C ALA A 44 -8.78 6.96 14.65
N ILE A 45 -9.41 5.87 14.20
CA ILE A 45 -9.96 5.78 12.84
C ILE A 45 -11.42 5.33 12.91
N LEU A 46 -12.30 6.16 12.34
CA LEU A 46 -13.71 5.83 12.15
C LEU A 46 -13.92 5.22 10.77
N VAL A 47 -14.48 4.01 10.71
CA VAL A 47 -14.94 3.39 9.46
C VAL A 47 -16.46 3.51 9.36
N ILE A 48 -16.95 4.17 8.31
CA ILE A 48 -18.37 4.34 8.04
C ILE A 48 -18.69 3.59 6.75
N GLY A 49 -19.63 2.64 6.77
CA GLY A 49 -19.92 1.96 5.52
C GLY A 49 -20.86 0.77 5.54
N ASP A 50 -20.85 0.08 4.42
CA ASP A 50 -21.59 -1.15 4.19
C ASP A 50 -20.87 -2.34 4.85
N LEU A 51 -21.28 -2.68 6.07
CA LEU A 51 -20.79 -3.87 6.77
C LEU A 51 -21.47 -5.13 6.24
N MET A 52 -20.70 -6.20 6.03
CA MET A 52 -21.21 -7.48 5.58
C MET A 52 -20.45 -8.65 6.21
N LEU A 53 -20.99 -9.85 6.06
CA LEU A 53 -20.37 -11.10 6.51
C LEU A 53 -20.06 -11.98 5.29
N ASP A 54 -18.77 -12.27 5.06
CA ASP A 54 -18.32 -13.18 4.03
C ASP A 54 -18.30 -14.62 4.58
N GLY A 55 -19.01 -15.54 3.92
CA GLY A 55 -19.07 -16.95 4.31
C GLY A 55 -18.27 -17.85 3.38
N TRP A 56 -17.57 -18.83 3.96
CA TRP A 56 -16.86 -19.89 3.25
C TRP A 56 -17.36 -21.24 3.76
N TRP A 57 -18.25 -21.86 2.98
CA TRP A 57 -18.82 -23.16 3.31
C TRP A 57 -18.18 -24.22 2.42
N SER A 58 -17.61 -25.24 3.02
CA SER A 58 -16.95 -26.33 2.28
C SER A 58 -17.51 -27.69 2.63
N GLY A 59 -17.60 -28.55 1.63
CA GLY A 59 -18.17 -29.88 1.76
C GLY A 59 -17.84 -30.81 0.60
N SER A 60 -18.28 -32.06 0.70
CA SER A 60 -18.14 -33.08 -0.35
C SER A 60 -19.40 -33.15 -1.23
N ILE A 61 -19.21 -33.66 -2.45
CA ILE A 61 -20.31 -33.98 -3.37
C ILE A 61 -20.19 -35.44 -3.74
N GLU A 62 -21.16 -36.22 -3.28
CA GLU A 62 -21.20 -37.65 -3.55
C GLU A 62 -22.35 -38.01 -4.52
N ARG A 63 -23.30 -37.09 -4.71
CA ARG A 63 -24.52 -37.34 -5.48
C ARG A 63 -25.10 -36.07 -6.11
N LEU A 64 -25.95 -36.29 -7.11
CA LEU A 64 -26.84 -35.26 -7.65
C LEU A 64 -28.22 -35.35 -6.99
N CYS A 65 -28.96 -34.24 -7.00
CA CYS A 65 -30.34 -34.16 -6.55
C CYS A 65 -31.24 -35.08 -7.39
N ARG A 66 -32.35 -35.55 -6.80
CA ARG A 66 -33.37 -36.31 -7.55
C ARG A 66 -34.35 -35.39 -8.28
N GLU A 67 -34.48 -34.17 -7.78
CA GLU A 67 -35.46 -33.17 -8.24
C GLU A 67 -34.95 -32.33 -9.42
N ALA A 68 -33.62 -32.20 -9.57
CA ALA A 68 -32.97 -31.39 -10.60
C ALA A 68 -31.55 -31.90 -10.86
N PRO A 69 -30.94 -31.61 -12.03
CA PRO A 69 -29.54 -31.92 -12.32
C PRO A 69 -28.59 -30.95 -11.58
N ALA A 70 -28.69 -30.91 -10.25
CA ALA A 70 -27.91 -30.07 -9.36
C ALA A 70 -27.10 -30.94 -8.39
N PRO A 71 -25.86 -30.54 -8.01
CA PRO A 71 -25.07 -31.27 -7.01
C PRO A 71 -25.66 -31.09 -5.61
N VAL A 72 -25.63 -32.17 -4.81
CA VAL A 72 -25.86 -32.09 -3.37
C VAL A 72 -24.50 -31.88 -2.70
N VAL A 73 -24.36 -30.78 -1.98
CA VAL A 73 -23.15 -30.49 -1.20
C VAL A 73 -23.44 -30.81 0.27
N ASP A 74 -22.76 -31.80 0.81
CA ASP A 74 -22.81 -32.13 2.23
C ASP A 74 -21.81 -31.24 2.98
N ILE A 75 -22.32 -30.13 3.53
CA ILE A 75 -21.49 -29.10 4.19
C ILE A 75 -20.85 -29.66 5.46
N GLN A 76 -19.52 -29.59 5.52
CA GLN A 76 -18.71 -30.07 6.64
C GLN A 76 -18.15 -28.93 7.47
N VAL A 77 -17.78 -27.83 6.81
CA VAL A 77 -17.20 -26.64 7.45
C VAL A 77 -18.00 -25.42 7.05
N ARG A 78 -18.30 -24.56 8.03
CA ARG A 78 -18.90 -23.24 7.83
C ARG A 78 -18.04 -22.23 8.56
N GLU A 79 -17.40 -21.36 7.81
CA GLU A 79 -16.65 -20.24 8.36
C GLU A 79 -17.28 -18.94 7.86
N SER A 80 -17.30 -17.93 8.72
CA SER A 80 -17.77 -16.59 8.43
C SER A 80 -16.76 -15.59 8.97
N VAL A 81 -16.48 -14.57 8.18
CA VAL A 81 -15.55 -13.50 8.54
C VAL A 81 -16.13 -12.14 8.14
N PRO A 82 -15.76 -11.04 8.82
CA PRO A 82 -16.25 -9.72 8.47
C PRO A 82 -15.77 -9.34 7.07
N GLY A 83 -16.68 -8.82 6.25
CA GLY A 83 -16.46 -8.40 4.86
C GLY A 83 -16.73 -6.90 4.65
N GLY A 84 -16.27 -6.34 3.53
CA GLY A 84 -16.50 -4.94 3.16
C GLY A 84 -15.97 -3.96 4.20
N ALA A 85 -16.81 -3.02 4.65
CA ALA A 85 -16.39 -2.02 5.63
C ALA A 85 -15.92 -2.67 6.95
N ALA A 86 -16.51 -3.82 7.29
CA ALA A 86 -16.10 -4.58 8.46
C ALA A 86 -14.71 -5.20 8.29
N ASN A 87 -14.37 -5.73 7.12
CA ASN A 87 -13.01 -6.24 6.85
C ASN A 87 -11.95 -5.14 6.90
N THR A 88 -12.29 -3.96 6.38
CA THR A 88 -11.44 -2.77 6.46
C THR A 88 -11.16 -2.40 7.92
N ALA A 89 -12.20 -2.39 8.76
CA ALA A 89 -12.06 -2.14 10.20
C ALA A 89 -11.21 -3.22 10.90
N MET A 90 -11.40 -4.50 10.55
CA MET A 90 -10.59 -5.61 11.08
C MET A 90 -9.11 -5.48 10.71
N ASN A 91 -8.78 -5.06 9.48
CA ASN A 91 -7.41 -4.80 9.06
C ASN A 91 -6.79 -3.63 9.83
N LEU A 92 -7.52 -2.52 10.00
CA LEU A 92 -7.04 -1.38 10.80
C LEU A 92 -6.72 -1.79 12.24
N ALA A 93 -7.62 -2.53 12.88
CA ALA A 93 -7.41 -3.02 14.25
C ALA A 93 -6.20 -3.97 14.34
N ALA A 94 -6.07 -4.92 13.39
CA ALA A 94 -4.94 -5.84 13.32
C ALA A 94 -3.59 -5.14 13.07
N LEU A 95 -3.61 -3.98 12.41
CA LEU A 95 -2.43 -3.13 12.19
C LEU A 95 -2.12 -2.21 13.38
N GLY A 96 -2.97 -2.17 14.42
CA GLY A 96 -2.75 -1.44 15.67
C GLY A 96 -3.48 -0.11 15.81
N ALA A 97 -4.44 0.21 14.93
CA ALA A 97 -5.28 1.39 15.07
C ALA A 97 -6.34 1.23 16.17
N ARG A 98 -6.78 2.34 16.76
CA ARG A 98 -8.02 2.37 17.57
C ARG A 98 -9.20 2.61 16.64
N VAL A 99 -10.01 1.58 16.45
CA VAL A 99 -11.05 1.59 15.41
C VAL A 99 -12.44 1.72 16.02
N SER A 100 -13.27 2.57 15.42
CA SER A 100 -14.71 2.60 15.64
C SER A 100 -15.44 2.37 14.32
N VAL A 101 -16.62 1.76 14.36
CA VAL A 101 -17.44 1.49 13.17
C VAL A 101 -18.81 2.14 13.27
N ALA A 102 -19.27 2.70 12.15
CA ALA A 102 -20.62 3.24 12.00
C ALA A 102 -21.30 2.60 10.78
N GLY A 103 -22.47 2.00 11.00
CA GLY A 103 -23.25 1.34 9.96
C GLY A 103 -24.52 0.70 10.51
N ILE A 104 -25.19 -0.09 9.66
CA ILE A 104 -26.47 -0.74 10.00
C ILE A 104 -26.37 -2.23 9.70
N ILE A 105 -26.79 -3.06 10.66
CA ILE A 105 -26.96 -4.51 10.53
C ILE A 105 -28.40 -4.91 10.85
N GLY A 106 -28.77 -6.14 10.48
CA GLY A 106 -30.02 -6.76 10.92
C GLY A 106 -29.97 -7.17 12.38
N THR A 107 -31.12 -7.62 12.90
CA THR A 107 -31.22 -8.36 14.18
C THR A 107 -31.19 -9.88 13.95
N ASP A 108 -30.59 -10.31 12.84
CA ASP A 108 -30.46 -11.70 12.41
C ASP A 108 -29.15 -12.32 12.95
N ASP A 109 -29.02 -13.65 12.82
CA ASP A 109 -27.84 -14.39 13.29
C ASP A 109 -26.54 -13.87 12.66
N ALA A 110 -26.60 -13.44 11.40
CA ALA A 110 -25.44 -12.86 10.70
C ALA A 110 -25.02 -11.51 11.29
N GLY A 111 -25.97 -10.67 11.69
CA GLY A 111 -25.70 -9.40 12.36
C GLY A 111 -25.07 -9.59 13.73
N GLU A 112 -25.57 -10.56 14.50
CA GLU A 112 -25.01 -10.88 15.82
C GLU A 112 -23.61 -11.49 15.73
N ASP A 113 -23.36 -12.38 14.76
CA ASP A 113 -22.03 -12.94 14.47
C ASP A 113 -21.06 -11.80 14.10
N LEU A 114 -21.46 -10.93 13.16
CA LEU A 114 -20.64 -9.81 12.74
C LEU A 114 -20.29 -8.87 13.91
N ARG A 115 -21.28 -8.51 14.73
CA ARG A 115 -21.08 -7.68 15.93
C ARG A 115 -20.10 -8.35 16.90
N SER A 116 -20.28 -9.64 17.17
CA SER A 116 -19.43 -10.41 18.08
C SER A 116 -17.98 -10.45 17.63
N GLN A 117 -17.74 -10.66 16.33
CA GLN A 117 -16.38 -10.68 15.77
C GLN A 117 -15.70 -9.31 15.84
N LEU A 118 -16.43 -8.22 15.55
CA LEU A 118 -15.89 -6.85 15.68
C LEU A 118 -15.51 -6.54 17.14
N VAL A 119 -16.36 -6.87 18.10
CA VAL A 119 -16.07 -6.68 19.54
C VAL A 119 -14.88 -7.51 19.97
N ALA A 120 -14.77 -8.76 19.52
CA ALA A 120 -13.64 -9.63 19.83
C ALA A 120 -12.31 -9.09 19.29
N ALA A 121 -12.34 -8.34 18.19
CA ALA A 121 -11.19 -7.64 17.63
C ALA A 121 -10.88 -6.30 18.33
N GLY A 122 -11.64 -5.92 19.37
CA GLY A 122 -11.46 -4.66 20.11
C GLY A 122 -11.98 -3.42 19.38
N ILE A 123 -12.84 -3.59 18.37
CA ILE A 123 -13.42 -2.50 17.60
C ILE A 123 -14.61 -1.90 18.37
N ASP A 124 -14.68 -0.58 18.46
CA ASP A 124 -15.81 0.12 19.07
C ASP A 124 -17.04 0.08 18.14
N VAL A 125 -18.06 -0.62 18.61
CA VAL A 125 -19.35 -0.82 17.91
C VAL A 125 -20.46 0.10 18.42
N THR A 126 -20.13 1.16 19.17
CA THR A 126 -21.10 2.13 19.73
C THR A 126 -21.99 2.75 18.65
N HIS A 127 -21.48 2.92 17.43
CA HIS A 127 -22.22 3.49 16.30
C HIS A 127 -22.73 2.44 15.30
N LEU A 128 -22.69 1.15 15.66
CA LEU A 128 -23.26 0.05 14.88
C LEU A 128 -24.73 -0.18 15.26
N HIS A 129 -25.64 0.31 14.41
CA HIS A 129 -27.08 0.20 14.61
C HIS A 129 -27.61 -1.15 14.15
N SER A 130 -28.55 -1.71 14.90
CA SER A 130 -29.31 -2.90 14.51
C SER A 130 -30.76 -2.53 14.27
N HIS A 131 -31.38 -3.07 13.22
CA HIS A 131 -32.80 -2.81 12.92
C HIS A 131 -33.53 -4.11 12.52
N PRO A 132 -34.76 -4.36 13.03
CA PRO A 132 -35.47 -5.62 12.77
C PRO A 132 -35.90 -5.81 11.31
N ASP A 133 -36.22 -4.72 10.61
CA ASP A 133 -36.56 -4.75 9.17
C ASP A 133 -35.33 -4.66 8.24
N MET A 134 -34.12 -4.79 8.79
CA MET A 134 -32.87 -4.86 8.03
C MET A 134 -32.41 -6.32 7.96
N VAL A 135 -31.88 -6.72 6.80
CA VAL A 135 -31.15 -7.99 6.63
C VAL A 135 -29.67 -7.67 6.59
N THR A 136 -28.87 -8.31 7.45
CA THR A 136 -27.41 -8.17 7.41
C THR A 136 -26.90 -8.71 6.08
N THR A 137 -26.09 -7.91 5.39
CA THR A 137 -25.56 -8.35 4.09
C THR A 137 -24.61 -9.53 4.28
N THR A 138 -24.85 -10.62 3.56
CA THR A 138 -23.99 -11.80 3.56
C THR A 138 -23.59 -12.20 2.14
N LYS A 139 -22.36 -12.69 1.98
CA LYS A 139 -21.84 -13.23 0.72
C LYS A 139 -21.22 -14.58 0.97
N ILE A 140 -22.00 -15.65 0.82
CA ILE A 140 -21.63 -17.01 1.19
C ILE A 140 -21.18 -17.77 -0.06
N ARG A 141 -19.94 -18.27 -0.05
CA ARG A 141 -19.33 -19.05 -1.12
C ARG A 141 -19.37 -20.52 -0.72
N ILE A 142 -20.10 -21.34 -1.49
CA ILE A 142 -20.16 -22.79 -1.31
C ILE A 142 -19.10 -23.43 -2.22
N SER A 143 -18.23 -24.23 -1.62
CA SER A 143 -17.08 -24.84 -2.29
C SER A 143 -16.97 -26.35 -2.06
N SER A 144 -16.43 -27.04 -3.06
CA SER A 144 -16.07 -28.46 -2.97
C SER A 144 -14.80 -28.71 -3.78
N GLY A 145 -13.89 -29.56 -3.27
CA GLY A 145 -12.62 -29.85 -3.95
C GLY A 145 -11.75 -28.63 -4.27
N GLY A 146 -11.83 -27.56 -3.47
CA GLY A 146 -11.08 -26.31 -3.71
C GLY A 146 -11.64 -25.43 -4.85
N GLN A 147 -12.87 -25.68 -5.29
CA GLN A 147 -13.57 -24.88 -6.28
C GLN A 147 -14.86 -24.30 -5.68
N VAL A 148 -15.05 -22.99 -5.85
CA VAL A 148 -16.32 -22.33 -5.56
C VAL A 148 -17.33 -22.74 -6.62
N MET A 149 -18.49 -23.23 -6.19
CA MET A 149 -19.53 -23.72 -7.07
C MET A 149 -20.70 -22.75 -7.18
N LEU A 150 -21.04 -22.11 -6.06
CA LEU A 150 -22.16 -21.19 -5.94
C LEU A 150 -21.80 -20.08 -4.96
N ARG A 151 -22.30 -18.88 -5.23
CA ARG A 151 -22.31 -17.78 -4.28
C ARG A 151 -23.76 -17.41 -3.96
N LEU A 152 -24.08 -17.30 -2.68
CA LEU A 152 -25.35 -16.83 -2.16
C LEU A 152 -25.12 -15.42 -1.61
N ASP A 153 -25.76 -14.44 -2.22
CA ASP A 153 -25.74 -13.05 -1.76
C ASP A 153 -27.11 -12.77 -1.14
N ASP A 154 -27.14 -12.46 0.15
CA ASP A 154 -28.34 -12.02 0.85
C ASP A 154 -28.13 -10.59 1.34
N SER A 155 -29.06 -9.70 1.04
CA SER A 155 -28.94 -8.28 1.33
C SER A 155 -30.31 -7.62 1.37
N ALA A 156 -30.43 -6.58 2.19
CA ALA A 156 -31.62 -5.77 2.21
C ALA A 156 -31.80 -5.05 0.87
N LYS A 157 -33.02 -5.09 0.31
CA LYS A 157 -33.35 -4.34 -0.92
C LYS A 157 -33.47 -2.83 -0.68
N THR A 158 -33.86 -2.46 0.54
CA THR A 158 -34.09 -1.08 0.98
C THR A 158 -33.67 -0.96 2.42
N VAL A 159 -32.98 0.14 2.77
CA VAL A 159 -32.63 0.44 4.15
C VAL A 159 -33.76 1.22 4.82
N PRO A 160 -34.22 0.84 6.03
CA PRO A 160 -35.28 1.57 6.74
C PRO A 160 -34.89 3.03 7.01
N ALA A 161 -35.82 3.95 6.77
CA ALA A 161 -35.58 5.39 6.93
C ALA A 161 -35.24 5.78 8.39
N GLU A 162 -35.84 5.11 9.37
CA GLU A 162 -35.54 5.28 10.80
C GLU A 162 -34.12 4.85 11.14
N ALA A 163 -33.66 3.74 10.56
CA ALA A 163 -32.27 3.27 10.72
C ALA A 163 -31.28 4.27 10.11
N LEU A 164 -31.57 4.78 8.91
CA LEU A 164 -30.76 5.83 8.26
C LEU A 164 -30.69 7.11 9.10
N ALA A 165 -31.81 7.56 9.65
CA ALA A 165 -31.87 8.75 10.51
C ALA A 165 -31.05 8.56 11.81
N SER A 166 -31.13 7.38 12.42
CA SER A 166 -30.39 7.03 13.63
C SER A 166 -28.88 6.96 13.39
N LEU A 167 -28.47 6.35 12.27
CA LEU A 167 -27.08 6.33 11.85
C LEU A 167 -26.57 7.75 11.54
N ALA A 168 -27.34 8.56 10.79
CA ALA A 168 -26.97 9.93 10.45
C ALA A 168 -26.73 10.79 11.71
N ALA A 169 -27.56 10.63 12.74
CA ALA A 169 -27.35 11.29 14.02
C ALA A 169 -26.07 10.83 14.74
N SER A 170 -25.76 9.53 14.65
CA SER A 170 -24.58 8.94 15.28
C SER A 170 -23.27 9.31 14.59
N VAL A 171 -23.26 9.39 13.26
CA VAL A 171 -22.09 9.77 12.47
C VAL A 171 -21.55 11.14 12.88
N ARG A 172 -22.44 12.11 13.14
CA ARG A 172 -22.03 13.45 13.62
C ARG A 172 -21.21 13.39 14.91
N ALA A 173 -21.60 12.53 15.85
CA ALA A 173 -20.87 12.34 17.10
C ALA A 173 -19.58 11.52 16.90
N ALA A 174 -19.63 10.52 16.02
CA ALA A 174 -18.53 9.58 15.80
C ALA A 174 -17.28 10.24 15.18
N VAL A 175 -17.49 11.29 14.36
CA VAL A 175 -16.41 12.01 13.64
C VAL A 175 -15.54 12.84 14.59
N GLU A 176 -16.04 13.22 15.77
CA GLU A 176 -15.27 14.00 16.71
C GLU A 176 -14.01 13.24 17.20
N ARG A 177 -12.87 13.93 17.21
CA ARG A 177 -11.59 13.43 17.75
C ARG A 177 -11.01 12.19 17.04
N GLN A 178 -11.32 12.02 15.76
CA GLN A 178 -10.69 11.02 14.91
C GLN A 178 -9.47 11.59 14.21
N ASP A 179 -8.43 10.77 14.00
CA ASP A 179 -7.29 11.11 13.15
C ASP A 179 -7.62 10.90 11.67
N ALA A 180 -8.50 9.93 11.38
CA ALA A 180 -9.03 9.66 10.05
C ALA A 180 -10.49 9.17 10.07
N VAL A 181 -11.21 9.49 8.99
CA VAL A 181 -12.53 8.96 8.65
C VAL A 181 -12.41 8.24 7.31
N LEU A 182 -12.83 6.97 7.29
CA LEU A 182 -12.81 6.11 6.11
C LEU A 182 -14.24 5.73 5.74
N VAL A 183 -14.67 6.15 4.56
CA VAL A 183 -15.98 5.84 4.00
C VAL A 183 -15.86 4.64 3.06
N CYS A 184 -16.59 3.57 3.34
CA CYS A 184 -16.65 2.34 2.55
C CYS A 184 -18.06 2.17 1.96
N ASP A 185 -18.27 2.63 0.73
CA ASP A 185 -19.58 2.67 0.06
C ASP A 185 -19.66 1.68 -1.11
N TYR A 186 -20.22 0.51 -0.84
CA TYR A 186 -20.34 -0.60 -1.78
C TYR A 186 -21.74 -0.69 -2.40
N GLY A 187 -22.57 0.34 -2.20
CA GLY A 187 -23.88 0.46 -2.84
C GLY A 187 -25.00 -0.35 -2.18
N ASN A 188 -24.87 -0.72 -0.90
CA ASN A 188 -25.98 -1.38 -0.17
C ASN A 188 -27.02 -0.38 0.39
N GLY A 189 -26.80 0.93 0.19
CA GLY A 189 -27.75 1.98 0.52
C GLY A 189 -27.67 2.51 1.96
N VAL A 190 -26.76 1.98 2.80
CA VAL A 190 -26.55 2.48 4.18
C VAL A 190 -26.05 3.92 4.16
N LEU A 191 -25.27 4.29 3.13
CA LEU A 191 -24.70 5.62 2.95
C LEU A 191 -25.55 6.55 2.06
N ALA A 192 -26.86 6.29 1.97
CA ALA A 192 -27.80 7.16 1.29
C ALA A 192 -27.85 8.58 1.90
N ASP A 193 -28.60 9.46 1.23
CA ASP A 193 -28.62 10.92 1.49
C ASP A 193 -28.67 11.32 2.98
N PRO A 194 -29.49 10.72 3.87
CA PRO A 194 -29.50 11.12 5.27
C PRO A 194 -28.12 10.99 5.95
N VAL A 195 -27.43 9.88 5.72
CA VAL A 195 -26.13 9.58 6.34
C VAL A 195 -25.03 10.40 5.68
N ARG A 196 -25.05 10.49 4.34
CA ARG A 196 -24.10 11.33 3.60
C ARG A 196 -24.19 12.81 4.00
N ASN A 197 -25.40 13.34 4.13
CA ASN A 197 -25.62 14.71 4.59
C ASN A 197 -25.17 14.89 6.04
N GLY A 198 -25.43 13.90 6.92
CA GLY A 198 -24.91 13.93 8.29
C GLY A 198 -23.38 14.00 8.35
N LEU A 199 -22.68 13.31 7.45
CA LEU A 199 -21.21 13.40 7.35
C LEU A 199 -20.75 14.77 6.82
N ILE A 200 -21.44 15.31 5.80
CA ILE A 200 -21.18 16.66 5.26
C ILE A 200 -21.37 17.73 6.34
N GLU A 201 -22.43 17.62 7.15
CA GLU A 201 -22.65 18.52 8.28
C GLU A 201 -21.55 18.39 9.36
N ALA A 202 -21.10 17.16 9.65
CA ALA A 202 -20.09 16.89 10.67
C ALA A 202 -18.70 17.43 10.29
N LEU A 203 -18.30 17.24 9.03
CA LEU A 203 -16.99 17.64 8.53
C LEU A 203 -16.97 19.07 7.98
N GLY A 204 -18.15 19.64 7.68
CA GLY A 204 -18.32 20.91 6.99
C GLY A 204 -17.95 20.84 5.49
N GLU A 205 -18.31 21.88 4.74
CA GLU A 205 -17.76 22.09 3.40
C GLU A 205 -16.29 22.52 3.52
N ALA A 206 -15.37 21.72 2.98
CA ALA A 206 -13.95 21.93 3.20
C ALA A 206 -13.43 23.20 2.48
N PRO A 207 -12.79 24.15 3.19
CA PRO A 207 -11.97 25.17 2.56
C PRO A 207 -10.80 24.51 1.80
N ALA A 208 -10.05 25.26 0.99
CA ALA A 208 -8.92 24.71 0.25
C ALA A 208 -7.78 24.30 1.21
N GLY A 209 -7.81 23.06 1.74
CA GLY A 209 -6.77 22.48 2.60
C GLY A 209 -7.34 21.55 3.70
N ARG A 210 -6.47 20.71 4.31
CA ARG A 210 -6.85 19.78 5.39
C ARG A 210 -7.11 20.49 6.73
N GLY A 211 -6.34 21.52 7.08
CA GLY A 211 -6.45 22.15 8.41
C GLY A 211 -6.36 21.13 9.55
N ASP A 212 -7.17 21.30 10.58
CA ASP A 212 -7.29 20.37 11.73
C ASP A 212 -8.30 19.23 11.49
N ARG A 213 -8.80 19.06 10.26
CA ARG A 213 -9.79 18.02 9.94
C ARG A 213 -9.16 16.62 9.92
N PRO A 214 -9.90 15.56 10.28
CA PRO A 214 -9.45 14.19 10.13
C PRO A 214 -9.11 13.89 8.66
N LEU A 215 -8.15 13.00 8.42
CA LEU A 215 -7.90 12.49 7.07
C LEU A 215 -9.18 11.84 6.53
N LEU A 216 -9.71 12.30 5.40
CA LEU A 216 -10.89 11.69 4.77
C LEU A 216 -10.48 10.81 3.60
N VAL A 217 -10.74 9.51 3.73
CA VAL A 217 -10.53 8.51 2.68
C VAL A 217 -11.87 7.95 2.23
N VAL A 218 -12.10 7.82 0.93
CA VAL A 218 -13.32 7.24 0.36
C VAL A 218 -12.98 6.06 -0.55
N ASP A 219 -13.46 4.89 -0.16
CA ASP A 219 -13.46 3.67 -0.95
C ASP A 219 -14.90 3.37 -1.38
N SER A 220 -15.22 3.57 -2.66
CA SER A 220 -16.60 3.52 -3.13
C SER A 220 -16.74 3.01 -4.55
N HIS A 221 -17.81 2.26 -4.81
CA HIS A 221 -18.22 1.87 -6.17
C HIS A 221 -18.55 3.07 -7.06
N ASP A 222 -18.98 4.19 -6.47
CA ASP A 222 -19.13 5.47 -7.15
C ASP A 222 -18.74 6.61 -6.19
N PRO A 223 -17.53 7.18 -6.31
CA PRO A 223 -17.07 8.23 -5.41
C PRO A 223 -17.65 9.63 -5.72
N ARG A 224 -18.34 9.82 -6.85
CA ARG A 224 -18.84 11.15 -7.27
C ARG A 224 -19.81 11.81 -6.27
N PRO A 225 -20.75 11.08 -5.61
CA PRO A 225 -21.61 11.65 -4.58
C PRO A 225 -20.85 12.21 -3.37
N TRP A 226 -19.60 11.80 -3.16
CA TRP A 226 -18.74 12.24 -2.06
C TRP A 226 -17.88 13.46 -2.39
N ALA A 227 -17.88 13.91 -3.64
CA ALA A 227 -17.10 15.07 -4.10
C ALA A 227 -17.33 16.37 -3.29
N PRO A 228 -18.54 16.69 -2.80
CA PRO A 228 -18.75 17.87 -1.94
C PRO A 228 -17.89 17.91 -0.68
N LEU A 229 -17.48 16.74 -0.15
CA LEU A 229 -16.60 16.65 1.03
C LEU A 229 -15.13 16.94 0.73
N ARG A 230 -14.74 16.99 -0.55
CA ARG A 230 -13.35 17.05 -1.01
C ARG A 230 -12.45 16.03 -0.27
N PRO A 231 -12.63 14.72 -0.52
CA PRO A 231 -11.84 13.68 0.12
C PRO A 231 -10.34 13.93 -0.04
N ASP A 232 -9.53 13.61 0.98
CA ASP A 232 -8.08 13.66 0.82
C ASP A 232 -7.61 12.57 -0.15
N LEU A 233 -8.26 11.40 -0.11
CA LEU A 233 -7.96 10.24 -0.93
C LEU A 233 -9.24 9.55 -1.40
N VAL A 234 -9.25 9.12 -2.66
CA VAL A 234 -10.27 8.22 -3.21
C VAL A 234 -9.58 7.03 -3.87
N THR A 235 -10.10 5.82 -3.66
CA THR A 235 -9.40 4.56 -4.03
C THR A 235 -10.18 3.70 -5.04
N PRO A 236 -10.62 4.22 -6.20
CA PRO A 236 -11.42 3.41 -7.12
C PRO A 236 -10.58 2.27 -7.73
N ASN A 237 -11.20 1.13 -8.01
CA ASN A 237 -10.60 0.11 -8.88
C ASN A 237 -10.66 0.50 -10.35
N ALA A 238 -9.97 -0.26 -11.21
CA ALA A 238 -9.93 -0.02 -12.65
C ALA A 238 -11.34 0.02 -13.28
N GLN A 239 -12.27 -0.82 -12.83
CA GLN A 239 -13.63 -0.86 -13.38
C GLN A 239 -14.47 0.35 -12.96
N GLU A 240 -14.27 0.83 -11.73
CA GLU A 240 -14.92 2.05 -11.21
C GLU A 240 -14.35 3.29 -11.89
N ALA A 241 -13.02 3.36 -12.09
CA ALA A 241 -12.38 4.41 -12.87
C ALA A 241 -12.88 4.43 -14.32
N ALA A 242 -12.96 3.27 -14.97
CA ALA A 242 -13.54 3.12 -16.30
C ALA A 242 -14.99 3.64 -16.38
N ARG A 243 -15.81 3.30 -15.38
CA ARG A 243 -17.21 3.77 -15.27
C ARG A 243 -17.31 5.29 -15.11
N MET A 244 -16.45 5.90 -14.29
CA MET A 244 -16.42 7.36 -14.12
C MET A 244 -16.02 8.10 -15.40
N LEU A 245 -15.13 7.48 -16.19
CA LEU A 245 -14.60 8.03 -17.43
C LEU A 245 -15.42 7.68 -18.68
N ASP A 246 -16.50 6.89 -18.52
CA ASP A 246 -17.31 6.35 -19.62
C ASP A 246 -16.47 5.72 -20.75
N LEU A 247 -15.46 4.93 -20.36
CA LEU A 247 -14.55 4.27 -21.30
C LEU A 247 -14.28 2.82 -20.91
N ARG A 248 -13.75 2.04 -21.86
CA ARG A 248 -13.17 0.73 -21.58
C ARG A 248 -11.67 0.88 -21.44
N LEU A 249 -11.14 0.46 -20.30
CA LEU A 249 -9.69 0.41 -20.11
C LEU A 249 -9.11 -0.78 -20.88
N PRO A 250 -7.97 -0.60 -21.57
CA PRO A 250 -7.22 -1.70 -22.15
C PRO A 250 -6.59 -2.58 -21.04
N ASP A 251 -6.11 -3.76 -21.40
CA ASP A 251 -5.39 -4.65 -20.48
C ASP A 251 -3.89 -4.28 -20.39
N GLY A 252 -3.24 -4.68 -19.30
CA GLY A 252 -1.79 -4.57 -19.14
C GLY A 252 -1.26 -3.15 -18.98
N GLN A 253 -0.09 -2.86 -19.56
CA GLN A 253 0.63 -1.58 -19.39
C GLN A 253 -0.14 -0.38 -19.95
N ASP A 254 -0.89 -0.56 -21.04
CA ASP A 254 -1.69 0.49 -21.66
C ASP A 254 -2.78 1.02 -20.71
N ARG A 255 -3.21 0.19 -19.76
CA ARG A 255 -4.19 0.55 -18.72
C ARG A 255 -3.68 1.69 -17.83
N VAL A 256 -2.42 1.58 -17.39
CA VAL A 256 -1.75 2.57 -16.54
C VAL A 256 -1.63 3.91 -17.27
N GLU A 257 -1.21 3.86 -18.53
CA GLU A 257 -1.07 5.08 -19.34
C GLU A 257 -2.42 5.74 -19.60
N THR A 258 -3.45 4.94 -19.89
CA THR A 258 -4.81 5.44 -20.11
C THR A 258 -5.37 6.12 -18.86
N VAL A 259 -5.22 5.50 -17.68
CA VAL A 259 -5.64 6.11 -16.40
C VAL A 259 -4.88 7.41 -16.14
N SER A 260 -3.56 7.40 -16.32
CA SER A 260 -2.71 8.59 -16.10
C SER A 260 -3.09 9.76 -17.04
N ARG A 261 -3.46 9.46 -18.28
CA ARG A 261 -3.91 10.47 -19.25
C ARG A 261 -5.23 11.15 -18.84
N HIS A 262 -6.08 10.45 -18.09
CA HIS A 262 -7.37 10.96 -17.61
C HIS A 262 -7.32 11.42 -16.14
N ALA A 263 -6.13 11.68 -15.59
CA ALA A 263 -5.95 12.10 -14.21
C ALA A 263 -6.81 13.30 -13.82
N GLY A 264 -6.85 14.33 -14.67
CA GLY A 264 -7.63 15.55 -14.43
C GLY A 264 -9.13 15.28 -14.31
N GLN A 265 -9.67 14.41 -15.17
CA GLN A 265 -11.10 14.06 -15.15
C GLN A 265 -11.47 13.26 -13.89
N LEU A 266 -10.62 12.33 -13.47
CA LEU A 266 -10.82 11.56 -12.22
C LEU A 266 -10.74 12.47 -10.98
N LEU A 267 -9.76 13.37 -10.92
CA LEU A 267 -9.63 14.34 -9.83
C LEU A 267 -10.83 15.29 -9.77
N GLU A 268 -11.30 15.79 -10.92
CA GLU A 268 -12.45 16.68 -11.01
C GLU A 268 -13.75 15.97 -10.61
N ALA A 269 -13.99 14.77 -11.14
CA ALA A 269 -15.20 14.00 -10.86
C ALA A 269 -15.33 13.60 -9.37
N THR A 270 -14.20 13.38 -8.70
CA THR A 270 -14.16 12.96 -7.29
C THR A 270 -14.00 14.11 -6.31
N GLY A 271 -13.59 15.30 -6.77
CA GLY A 271 -13.23 16.43 -5.92
C GLY A 271 -12.04 16.16 -4.98
N ALA A 272 -11.29 15.08 -5.20
CA ALA A 272 -10.31 14.58 -4.25
C ALA A 272 -8.95 15.28 -4.33
N GLY A 273 -8.24 15.34 -3.20
CA GLY A 273 -6.85 15.82 -3.15
C GLY A 273 -5.86 14.90 -3.89
N ALA A 274 -6.16 13.59 -3.92
CA ALA A 274 -5.50 12.62 -4.76
C ALA A 274 -6.42 11.42 -5.04
N VAL A 275 -6.24 10.77 -6.20
CA VAL A 275 -6.95 9.55 -6.58
C VAL A 275 -5.93 8.42 -6.70
N VAL A 276 -6.22 7.27 -6.10
CA VAL A 276 -5.38 6.07 -6.13
C VAL A 276 -6.16 4.98 -6.86
N VAL A 277 -5.85 4.78 -8.13
CA VAL A 277 -6.54 3.74 -8.93
C VAL A 277 -5.87 2.40 -8.68
N THR A 278 -6.63 1.43 -8.15
CA THR A 278 -6.15 0.05 -8.01
C THR A 278 -6.36 -0.73 -9.32
N LEU A 279 -5.34 -1.46 -9.74
CA LEU A 279 -5.25 -2.12 -11.06
C LEU A 279 -5.14 -3.65 -10.92
N ASP A 280 -5.85 -4.22 -9.94
CA ASP A 280 -5.83 -5.65 -9.63
C ASP A 280 -4.38 -6.15 -9.43
N ARG A 281 -3.95 -7.15 -10.22
CA ARG A 281 -2.59 -7.73 -10.20
C ARG A 281 -1.48 -6.78 -10.68
N ASP A 282 -1.80 -5.61 -11.22
CA ASP A 282 -0.80 -4.68 -11.76
C ASP A 282 -0.38 -3.58 -10.76
N GLY A 283 -0.89 -3.64 -9.52
CA GLY A 283 -0.61 -2.69 -8.45
C GLY A 283 -1.53 -1.47 -8.49
N THR A 284 -1.00 -0.27 -8.26
CA THR A 284 -1.79 0.97 -8.18
C THR A 284 -1.13 2.14 -8.89
N VAL A 285 -1.94 3.13 -9.26
CA VAL A 285 -1.51 4.41 -9.83
C VAL A 285 -2.05 5.56 -8.98
N LEU A 286 -1.15 6.38 -8.48
CA LEU A 286 -1.44 7.65 -7.81
C LEU A 286 -1.57 8.78 -8.82
N LEU A 287 -2.65 9.55 -8.70
CA LEU A 287 -2.97 10.72 -9.50
C LEU A 287 -3.08 11.94 -8.58
N ARG A 288 -2.33 13.01 -8.88
CA ARG A 288 -2.31 14.25 -8.08
C ARG A 288 -2.42 15.50 -8.96
N PRO A 289 -2.99 16.61 -8.42
CA PRO A 289 -3.09 17.88 -9.16
C PRO A 289 -1.75 18.49 -9.56
N ASP A 290 -0.68 18.22 -8.80
CA ASP A 290 0.69 18.68 -9.08
C ASP A 290 1.39 17.88 -10.19
N GLY A 291 0.67 16.97 -10.87
CA GLY A 291 1.19 16.09 -11.91
C GLY A 291 2.05 14.94 -11.38
N VAL A 292 2.20 14.81 -10.07
CA VAL A 292 2.99 13.73 -9.47
C VAL A 292 2.23 12.42 -9.59
N THR A 293 2.80 11.51 -10.36
CA THR A 293 2.36 10.12 -10.44
C THR A 293 3.29 9.21 -9.64
N HIS A 294 2.73 8.25 -8.91
CA HIS A 294 3.48 7.14 -8.29
C HIS A 294 2.81 5.83 -8.66
N ARG A 295 3.61 4.82 -8.98
CA ARG A 295 3.12 3.49 -9.28
C ARG A 295 3.58 2.53 -8.21
N THR A 296 2.67 1.67 -7.76
CA THR A 296 3.03 0.45 -7.03
C THR A 296 2.86 -0.75 -7.94
N TRP A 297 3.49 -1.85 -7.58
CA TRP A 297 3.46 -3.10 -8.34
C TRP A 297 3.04 -4.22 -7.41
N ALA A 298 1.97 -4.95 -7.74
CA ALA A 298 1.53 -6.07 -6.93
C ALA A 298 2.35 -7.33 -7.24
N ARG A 299 2.50 -8.21 -6.26
CA ARG A 299 3.01 -9.56 -6.50
C ARG A 299 1.84 -10.47 -6.90
N PRO A 300 1.80 -10.99 -8.13
CA PRO A 300 0.65 -11.76 -8.60
C PRO A 300 0.44 -13.02 -7.77
N ALA A 301 -0.76 -13.19 -7.22
CA ALA A 301 -1.24 -14.44 -6.63
C ALA A 301 -2.40 -15.00 -7.47
N ALA A 302 -2.79 -16.26 -7.23
CA ALA A 302 -3.94 -16.84 -7.92
C ALA A 302 -5.24 -16.12 -7.52
N GLU A 303 -6.12 -15.80 -8.49
CA GLU A 303 -7.39 -15.05 -8.27
C GLU A 303 -8.27 -15.60 -7.14
N LYS A 304 -8.16 -16.90 -6.85
CA LYS A 304 -8.89 -17.57 -5.76
C LYS A 304 -8.53 -17.06 -4.35
N GLN A 305 -7.47 -16.27 -4.21
CA GLN A 305 -6.91 -15.82 -2.92
C GLN A 305 -6.91 -14.29 -2.75
N ALA A 306 -7.48 -13.53 -3.69
CA ALA A 306 -7.42 -12.06 -3.69
C ALA A 306 -8.60 -11.35 -2.97
N SER A 307 -9.50 -12.09 -2.32
CA SER A 307 -10.69 -11.50 -1.67
C SER A 307 -10.28 -10.62 -0.48
N GLY A 308 -10.67 -9.35 -0.49
CA GLY A 308 -10.37 -8.41 0.60
C GLY A 308 -9.00 -7.72 0.52
N ALA A 309 -8.20 -7.96 -0.53
CA ALA A 309 -6.91 -7.28 -0.69
C ALA A 309 -7.04 -5.75 -0.87
N GLY A 310 -8.14 -5.30 -1.50
CA GLY A 310 -8.49 -3.88 -1.59
C GLY A 310 -8.73 -3.26 -0.21
N ASP A 311 -9.57 -3.90 0.61
CA ASP A 311 -9.86 -3.46 1.98
C ASP A 311 -8.57 -3.36 2.83
N THR A 312 -7.68 -4.36 2.74
CA THR A 312 -6.36 -4.34 3.39
C THR A 312 -5.49 -3.19 2.89
N PHE A 313 -5.47 -2.95 1.58
CA PHE A 313 -4.73 -1.85 0.98
C PHE A 313 -5.23 -0.51 1.52
N VAL A 314 -6.54 -0.26 1.50
CA VAL A 314 -7.14 0.99 1.94
C VAL A 314 -6.94 1.19 3.46
N ALA A 315 -7.06 0.14 4.26
CA ALA A 315 -6.77 0.16 5.70
C ALA A 315 -5.32 0.60 5.98
N ALA A 316 -4.35 -0.08 5.36
CA ALA A 316 -2.93 0.23 5.55
C ALA A 316 -2.55 1.63 5.03
N LEU A 317 -3.12 2.05 3.90
CA LEU A 317 -2.96 3.40 3.35
C LEU A 317 -3.48 4.46 4.33
N THR A 318 -4.67 4.23 4.89
CA THR A 318 -5.33 5.16 5.83
C THR A 318 -4.51 5.29 7.11
N LEU A 319 -4.08 4.17 7.71
CA LEU A 319 -3.24 4.19 8.92
C LEU A 319 -1.90 4.90 8.69
N ALA A 320 -1.21 4.59 7.58
CA ALA A 320 0.07 5.23 7.29
C ALA A 320 -0.10 6.75 7.09
N ARG A 321 -1.15 7.16 6.38
CA ARG A 321 -1.41 8.59 6.11
C ARG A 321 -1.88 9.36 7.33
N SER A 322 -2.66 8.74 8.22
CA SER A 322 -3.09 9.38 9.48
C SER A 322 -1.89 9.65 10.38
N ALA A 323 -0.94 8.70 10.46
CA ALA A 323 0.34 8.84 11.16
C ALA A 323 1.37 9.77 10.47
N GLY A 324 0.99 10.42 9.37
CA GLY A 324 1.82 11.43 8.71
C GLY A 324 2.82 10.90 7.67
N LEU A 325 2.85 9.60 7.35
CA LEU A 325 3.76 9.09 6.32
C LEU A 325 3.50 9.77 4.99
N PRO A 326 4.53 10.13 4.22
CA PRO A 326 4.41 10.59 2.84
C PRO A 326 3.58 9.65 1.98
N LEU A 327 2.72 10.22 1.14
CA LEU A 327 1.76 9.46 0.35
C LEU A 327 2.37 8.32 -0.49
N THR A 328 3.53 8.54 -1.11
CA THR A 328 4.20 7.47 -1.86
C THR A 328 4.62 6.31 -0.96
N ALA A 329 5.16 6.60 0.23
CA ALA A 329 5.56 5.57 1.20
C ALA A 329 4.34 4.85 1.80
N SER A 330 3.24 5.57 2.03
CA SER A 330 1.97 4.97 2.46
C SER A 330 1.43 4.00 1.42
N LEU A 331 1.55 4.32 0.12
CA LEU A 331 1.12 3.44 -0.97
C LEU A 331 2.01 2.19 -1.06
N ASP A 332 3.33 2.34 -0.94
CA ASP A 332 4.24 1.18 -0.96
C ASP A 332 3.96 0.25 0.25
N LEU A 333 3.67 0.81 1.43
CA LEU A 333 3.28 0.04 2.61
C LEU A 333 1.93 -0.66 2.39
N ALA A 334 0.95 0.06 1.83
CA ALA A 334 -0.37 -0.49 1.53
C ALA A 334 -0.31 -1.64 0.53
N GLN A 335 0.52 -1.51 -0.51
CA GLN A 335 0.80 -2.58 -1.45
C GLN A 335 1.42 -3.79 -0.75
N SER A 336 2.38 -3.58 0.15
CA SER A 336 3.00 -4.65 0.92
C SER A 336 1.99 -5.37 1.83
N ALA A 337 1.06 -4.63 2.44
CA ALA A 337 -0.01 -5.22 3.25
C ALA A 337 -0.98 -6.05 2.39
N ALA A 338 -1.35 -5.56 1.21
CA ALA A 338 -2.15 -6.31 0.24
C ALA A 338 -1.43 -7.60 -0.20
N ASP A 339 -0.13 -7.52 -0.52
CA ASP A 339 0.68 -8.67 -0.91
C ASP A 339 0.73 -9.75 0.20
N VAL A 340 0.65 -9.37 1.49
CA VAL A 340 0.60 -10.33 2.61
C VAL A 340 -0.71 -11.14 2.61
N VAL A 341 -1.84 -10.54 2.25
CA VAL A 341 -3.16 -11.19 2.34
C VAL A 341 -3.55 -11.94 1.07
N VAL A 342 -3.06 -11.54 -0.11
CA VAL A 342 -3.37 -12.23 -1.38
C VAL A 342 -2.84 -13.67 -1.45
N HIS A 343 -1.97 -14.07 -0.51
CA HIS A 343 -1.46 -15.44 -0.39
C HIS A 343 -2.24 -16.27 0.65
N GLN A 344 -3.28 -15.69 1.27
CA GLN A 344 -4.08 -16.33 2.30
C GLN A 344 -5.45 -16.74 1.72
N PRO A 345 -6.04 -17.85 2.18
CA PRO A 345 -7.37 -18.23 1.75
C PRO A 345 -8.42 -17.29 2.33
N GLY A 346 -9.45 -16.98 1.54
CA GLY A 346 -10.60 -16.23 1.99
C GLY A 346 -10.36 -14.74 2.23
N THR A 347 -11.30 -14.09 2.91
CA THR A 347 -11.17 -12.69 3.34
C THR A 347 -10.28 -12.68 4.60
N SER A 348 -9.08 -12.11 4.46
CA SER A 348 -8.03 -12.16 5.48
C SER A 348 -7.59 -10.77 5.94
N VAL A 349 -6.92 -10.72 7.09
CA VAL A 349 -6.37 -9.49 7.66
C VAL A 349 -4.84 -9.50 7.67
N CYS A 350 -4.23 -8.33 7.50
CA CYS A 350 -2.79 -8.13 7.67
C CYS A 350 -2.52 -7.58 9.07
N SER A 351 -1.87 -8.35 9.95
CA SER A 351 -1.42 -7.84 11.25
C SER A 351 -0.09 -7.10 11.15
N THR A 352 0.18 -6.22 12.12
CA THR A 352 1.48 -5.53 12.27
C THR A 352 2.65 -6.50 12.21
N GLY A 353 2.56 -7.63 12.92
CA GLY A 353 3.62 -8.64 12.96
C GLY A 353 3.78 -9.43 11.66
N GLN A 354 2.72 -9.64 10.88
CA GLN A 354 2.84 -10.21 9.53
C GLN A 354 3.52 -9.23 8.58
N LEU A 355 3.11 -7.96 8.59
CA LEU A 355 3.70 -6.93 7.73
C LEU A 355 5.18 -6.69 8.07
N SER A 356 5.53 -6.60 9.35
CA SER A 356 6.94 -6.49 9.78
C SER A 356 7.78 -7.67 9.31
N ARG A 357 7.27 -8.91 9.41
CA ARG A 357 7.98 -10.11 8.92
C ARG A 357 8.12 -10.11 7.40
N TYR A 358 7.09 -9.68 6.68
CA TYR A 358 7.13 -9.55 5.23
C TYR A 358 8.21 -8.53 4.81
N LEU A 359 8.25 -7.38 5.47
CA LEU A 359 9.29 -6.36 5.24
C LEU A 359 10.68 -6.84 5.67
N LYS A 360 10.78 -7.62 6.74
CA LYS A 360 12.03 -8.25 7.19
C LYS A 360 12.59 -9.23 6.18
N ALA A 361 11.74 -10.02 5.52
CA ALA A 361 12.19 -10.95 4.50
C ALA A 361 13.01 -10.22 3.41
N PHE A 362 12.72 -8.94 3.14
CA PHE A 362 13.50 -8.09 2.26
C PHE A 362 14.89 -7.72 2.78
N ALA A 363 15.12 -7.72 4.09
CA ALA A 363 16.42 -7.39 4.69
C ALA A 363 17.52 -8.41 4.36
N ASP A 364 17.15 -9.68 4.24
CA ASP A 364 18.07 -10.75 3.84
C ASP A 364 18.10 -10.98 2.30
N THR A 365 17.48 -10.10 1.51
CA THR A 365 17.17 -10.34 0.08
C THR A 365 18.27 -9.98 -0.91
N ALA A 366 19.37 -9.36 -0.46
CA ALA A 366 20.48 -9.06 -1.38
C ALA A 366 21.07 -10.35 -1.95
N LEU A 367 20.80 -10.63 -3.22
CA LEU A 367 21.34 -11.80 -3.91
C LEU A 367 22.81 -11.57 -4.26
N GLY A 368 23.64 -12.59 -4.03
CA GLY A 368 24.97 -12.64 -4.61
C GLY A 368 24.89 -12.66 -6.15
N ALA A 369 25.90 -12.09 -6.82
CA ALA A 369 25.88 -11.89 -8.27
C ALA A 369 25.60 -13.19 -9.06
N ASP A 370 26.17 -14.32 -8.64
CA ASP A 370 25.99 -15.61 -9.32
C ASP A 370 24.57 -16.19 -9.17
N GLU A 371 23.93 -15.99 -8.01
CA GLU A 371 22.54 -16.40 -7.82
C GLU A 371 21.60 -15.48 -8.59
N LEU A 372 21.86 -14.18 -8.55
CA LEU A 372 21.12 -13.21 -9.33
C LEU A 372 21.20 -13.52 -10.83
N GLU A 373 22.39 -13.85 -11.36
CA GLU A 373 22.57 -14.23 -12.76
C GLU A 373 21.70 -15.44 -13.15
N ARG A 374 21.59 -16.45 -12.28
CA ARG A 374 20.69 -17.60 -12.49
C ARG A 374 19.22 -17.19 -12.55
N GLN A 375 18.77 -16.34 -11.63
CA GLN A 375 17.39 -15.83 -11.63
C GLN A 375 17.10 -15.01 -12.90
N LEU A 376 18.03 -14.14 -13.29
CA LEU A 376 17.91 -13.33 -14.51
C LEU A 376 17.90 -14.19 -15.79
N ALA A 377 18.63 -15.31 -15.82
CA ALA A 377 18.57 -16.26 -16.93
C ALA A 377 17.17 -16.89 -17.08
N LEU A 378 16.48 -17.18 -15.97
CA LEU A 378 15.09 -17.65 -16.01
C LEU A 378 14.15 -16.59 -16.59
N HIS A 379 14.24 -15.34 -16.14
CA HIS A 379 13.46 -14.23 -16.68
C HIS A 379 13.70 -14.01 -18.19
N ARG A 380 14.96 -14.08 -18.63
CA ARG A 380 15.28 -14.02 -20.07
C ARG A 380 14.66 -15.17 -20.86
N SER A 381 14.64 -16.39 -20.30
CA SER A 381 14.00 -17.53 -20.96
C SER A 381 12.48 -17.35 -21.14
N GLN A 382 11.87 -16.47 -20.34
CA GLN A 382 10.46 -16.06 -20.43
C GLN A 382 10.26 -14.83 -21.33
N GLY A 383 11.32 -14.32 -21.96
CA GLY A 383 11.29 -13.14 -22.83
C GLY A 383 11.20 -11.81 -22.10
N GLN A 384 11.41 -11.78 -20.79
CA GLN A 384 11.33 -10.57 -19.98
C GLN A 384 12.60 -9.72 -20.12
N ARG A 385 12.42 -8.39 -20.16
CA ARG A 385 13.48 -7.40 -20.26
C ARG A 385 14.00 -7.00 -18.88
N ILE A 386 15.31 -7.03 -18.69
CA ILE A 386 15.98 -6.69 -17.44
C ILE A 386 16.52 -5.26 -17.50
N VAL A 387 16.22 -4.52 -16.45
CA VAL A 387 16.72 -3.19 -16.16
C VAL A 387 17.64 -3.27 -14.95
N LEU A 388 18.82 -2.70 -15.04
CA LEU A 388 19.73 -2.52 -13.90
C LEU A 388 19.90 -1.04 -13.60
N THR A 389 19.90 -0.72 -12.32
CA THR A 389 20.32 0.59 -11.79
C THR A 389 21.29 0.37 -10.63
N ASN A 390 22.13 1.35 -10.34
CA ASN A 390 22.99 1.31 -9.15
C ASN A 390 23.07 2.65 -8.42
N GLY A 391 23.37 2.56 -7.12
CA GLY A 391 23.59 3.74 -6.29
C GLY A 391 23.80 3.40 -4.82
N CYS A 392 24.04 4.44 -4.01
CA CYS A 392 24.23 4.25 -2.57
C CYS A 392 22.90 4.01 -1.84
N PHE A 393 21.81 4.68 -2.24
CA PHE A 393 20.47 4.60 -1.61
C PHE A 393 20.46 4.69 -0.08
N ASP A 394 21.31 5.58 0.43
CA ASP A 394 21.67 5.58 1.84
C ASP A 394 20.63 6.28 2.72
N VAL A 395 20.09 7.41 2.29
CA VAL A 395 18.81 7.93 2.84
C VAL A 395 17.89 8.20 1.65
N LEU A 396 16.83 7.43 1.56
CA LEU A 396 15.87 7.49 0.46
C LEU A 396 14.97 8.72 0.59
N HIS A 397 14.56 9.24 -0.57
CA HIS A 397 13.59 10.32 -0.66
C HIS A 397 12.69 10.09 -1.88
N SER A 398 11.65 10.92 -2.04
CA SER A 398 10.69 10.83 -3.16
C SER A 398 11.37 10.82 -4.54
N GLY A 399 12.54 11.44 -4.67
CA GLY A 399 13.32 11.40 -5.90
C GLY A 399 13.80 9.98 -6.23
N HIS A 400 14.25 9.20 -5.23
CA HIS A 400 14.67 7.82 -5.44
C HIS A 400 13.50 6.90 -5.76
N THR A 401 12.35 7.04 -5.09
CA THR A 401 11.18 6.20 -5.38
C THR A 401 10.60 6.49 -6.76
N ARG A 402 10.57 7.76 -7.20
CA ARG A 402 10.22 8.13 -8.58
C ARG A 402 11.22 7.59 -9.59
N TYR A 403 12.51 7.76 -9.33
CA TYR A 403 13.58 7.26 -10.19
C TYR A 403 13.52 5.74 -10.39
N LEU A 404 13.37 4.98 -9.30
CA LEU A 404 13.26 3.53 -9.38
C LEU A 404 11.98 3.09 -10.11
N ASN A 405 10.87 3.79 -9.90
CA ASN A 405 9.64 3.56 -10.67
C ASN A 405 9.82 3.83 -12.18
N GLN A 406 10.47 4.93 -12.54
CA GLN A 406 10.80 5.23 -13.94
C GLN A 406 11.73 4.16 -14.53
N ALA A 407 12.72 3.68 -13.76
CA ALA A 407 13.61 2.61 -14.19
C ALA A 407 12.84 1.30 -14.43
N LYS A 408 11.95 0.90 -13.52
CA LYS A 408 11.10 -0.28 -13.68
C LYS A 408 10.25 -0.20 -14.94
N GLN A 409 9.78 0.98 -15.35
CA GLN A 409 9.00 1.15 -16.59
C GLN A 409 9.79 0.87 -17.88
N LEU A 410 11.13 0.80 -17.84
CA LEU A 410 11.96 0.54 -19.03
C LEU A 410 12.06 -0.96 -19.39
N GLY A 411 11.54 -1.84 -18.54
CA GLY A 411 11.53 -3.29 -18.73
C GLY A 411 10.57 -4.01 -17.78
N ASP A 412 10.80 -5.30 -17.59
CA ASP A 412 9.91 -6.19 -16.83
C ASP A 412 10.51 -6.55 -15.46
N VAL A 413 11.84 -6.54 -15.33
CA VAL A 413 12.57 -6.87 -14.10
C VAL A 413 13.55 -5.74 -13.78
N LEU A 414 13.42 -5.10 -12.62
CA LEU A 414 14.34 -4.10 -12.09
C LEU A 414 15.25 -4.72 -11.03
N VAL A 415 16.55 -4.64 -11.31
CA VAL A 415 17.62 -4.96 -10.38
C VAL A 415 18.23 -3.67 -9.86
N VAL A 416 18.33 -3.53 -8.54
CA VAL A 416 19.05 -2.43 -7.89
C VAL A 416 20.35 -2.93 -7.28
N ALA A 417 21.46 -2.47 -7.83
CA ALA A 417 22.80 -2.75 -7.31
C ALA A 417 23.21 -1.66 -6.30
N LEU A 418 23.40 -2.04 -5.05
CA LEU A 418 23.83 -1.16 -3.98
C LEU A 418 25.34 -1.14 -3.84
N ASN A 419 25.92 0.04 -3.68
CA ASN A 419 27.31 0.16 -3.24
C ASN A 419 27.47 -0.48 -1.86
N SER A 420 28.54 -1.25 -1.64
CA SER A 420 28.98 -1.72 -0.31
C SER A 420 29.23 -0.55 0.64
N ASP A 421 29.29 -0.82 1.95
CA ASP A 421 29.56 0.22 2.94
C ASP A 421 30.95 0.84 2.76
N ASP A 422 31.95 0.04 2.41
CA ASP A 422 33.30 0.52 2.09
C ASP A 422 33.36 1.35 0.82
N SER A 423 32.60 0.96 -0.21
CA SER A 423 32.47 1.73 -1.45
C SER A 423 31.85 3.10 -1.16
N VAL A 424 30.78 3.16 -0.37
CA VAL A 424 30.15 4.44 0.02
C VAL A 424 31.08 5.29 0.88
N ARG A 425 31.82 4.72 1.84
CA ARG A 425 32.82 5.45 2.65
C ARG A 425 33.89 6.08 1.78
N LYS A 426 34.43 5.35 0.81
CA LYS A 426 35.44 5.86 -0.13
C LYS A 426 34.88 6.98 -1.01
N LEU A 427 33.61 6.88 -1.40
CA LEU A 427 32.98 7.79 -2.36
C LEU A 427 32.43 9.07 -1.71
N LYS A 428 31.98 9.00 -0.44
CA LYS A 428 31.30 10.09 0.28
C LYS A 428 31.96 10.53 1.59
N GLY A 429 33.01 9.84 2.03
CA GLY A 429 33.77 10.12 3.26
C GLY A 429 33.36 9.25 4.45
N ALA A 430 34.16 9.29 5.51
CA ALA A 430 34.07 8.38 6.67
C ALA A 430 32.74 8.44 7.47
N GLY A 431 31.97 9.53 7.33
CA GLY A 431 30.66 9.68 7.98
C GLY A 431 29.48 9.13 7.19
N ARG A 432 29.73 8.36 6.12
CA ARG A 432 28.72 7.70 5.26
C ARG A 432 29.21 6.28 4.93
N PRO A 433 28.32 5.28 4.77
CA PRO A 433 26.87 5.42 4.82
C PRO A 433 26.33 5.60 6.25
N ILE A 434 25.11 6.11 6.38
CA ILE A 434 24.38 6.15 7.66
C ILE A 434 23.77 4.78 7.93
N ASN A 435 23.18 4.17 6.90
CA ASN A 435 22.55 2.86 7.00
C ASN A 435 23.46 1.79 6.41
N SER A 436 23.56 0.63 7.06
CA SER A 436 24.37 -0.48 6.58
C SER A 436 23.90 -0.98 5.20
N SER A 437 24.75 -1.68 4.48
CA SER A 437 24.39 -2.27 3.18
C SER A 437 23.24 -3.25 3.27
N ALA A 438 23.12 -3.98 4.38
CA ALA A 438 21.99 -4.85 4.69
C ALA A 438 20.69 -4.04 4.89
N ASP A 439 20.73 -2.97 5.69
CA ASP A 439 19.55 -2.13 5.92
C ASP A 439 19.10 -1.45 4.62
N ARG A 440 20.05 -0.91 3.85
CA ARG A 440 19.75 -0.29 2.55
C ARG A 440 19.14 -1.30 1.58
N ALA A 441 19.64 -2.55 1.59
CA ALA A 441 19.07 -3.62 0.78
C ALA A 441 17.63 -3.94 1.19
N ALA A 442 17.37 -4.05 2.49
CA ALA A 442 16.02 -4.25 3.05
C ALA A 442 15.02 -3.25 2.49
N VAL A 443 15.39 -1.98 2.62
CA VAL A 443 14.51 -0.88 2.28
C VAL A 443 14.26 -0.81 0.78
N VAL A 444 15.29 -1.00 -0.03
CA VAL A 444 15.17 -0.96 -1.49
C VAL A 444 14.39 -2.17 -2.00
N ALA A 445 14.62 -3.38 -1.46
CA ALA A 445 13.91 -4.59 -1.83
C ALA A 445 12.42 -4.57 -1.41
N ALA A 446 12.06 -3.78 -0.39
CA ALA A 446 10.67 -3.57 0.00
C ALA A 446 9.90 -2.62 -0.93
N LEU A 447 10.58 -1.87 -1.80
CA LEU A 447 9.89 -1.05 -2.79
C LEU A 447 9.27 -1.97 -3.85
N SER A 448 7.95 -1.84 -4.03
CA SER A 448 7.20 -2.69 -4.98
C SER A 448 7.77 -2.71 -6.40
N CYS A 449 8.41 -1.62 -6.85
CA CYS A 449 9.03 -1.53 -8.18
C CYS A 449 10.35 -2.29 -8.32
N VAL A 450 10.94 -2.82 -7.25
CA VAL A 450 12.23 -3.52 -7.24
C VAL A 450 12.00 -5.02 -7.13
N ASP A 451 12.53 -5.78 -8.08
CA ASP A 451 12.42 -7.25 -8.07
C ASP A 451 13.61 -7.89 -7.37
N TYR A 452 14.82 -7.36 -7.60
CA TYR A 452 16.04 -7.88 -7.01
C TYR A 452 16.94 -6.76 -6.51
N VAL A 453 17.62 -7.04 -5.40
CA VAL A 453 18.72 -6.23 -4.88
C VAL A 453 19.99 -7.05 -4.88
N THR A 454 21.10 -6.42 -5.19
CA THR A 454 22.45 -7.00 -5.03
C THR A 454 23.40 -5.94 -4.48
N VAL A 455 24.51 -6.37 -3.88
CA VAL A 455 25.54 -5.47 -3.35
C VAL A 455 26.83 -5.69 -4.12
N PHE A 456 27.50 -4.61 -4.51
CA PHE A 456 28.79 -4.66 -5.20
C PHE A 456 29.82 -3.77 -4.49
N ASP A 457 31.08 -4.21 -4.52
CA ASP A 457 32.22 -3.53 -3.85
C ASP A 457 33.27 -2.98 -4.83
N THR A 458 32.92 -2.90 -6.12
CA THR A 458 33.81 -2.32 -7.14
C THR A 458 33.62 -0.80 -7.26
N PRO A 459 34.65 -0.05 -7.72
CA PRO A 459 34.55 1.40 -7.89
C PRO A 459 33.45 1.85 -8.87
N THR A 460 33.16 1.02 -9.87
CA THR A 460 32.07 1.21 -10.83
C THR A 460 31.24 -0.06 -10.89
N ALA A 461 30.00 0.02 -11.39
CA ALA A 461 29.16 -1.16 -11.58
C ALA A 461 29.53 -1.96 -12.84
N ALA A 462 30.54 -1.55 -13.61
CA ALA A 462 30.89 -2.14 -14.90
C ALA A 462 31.18 -3.67 -14.85
N PRO A 463 31.88 -4.22 -13.84
CA PRO A 463 32.07 -5.67 -13.74
C PRO A 463 30.76 -6.43 -13.56
N LEU A 464 29.89 -5.93 -12.68
CA LEU A 464 28.56 -6.49 -12.43
C LEU A 464 27.68 -6.39 -13.70
N ILE A 465 27.75 -5.28 -14.42
CA ILE A 465 27.04 -5.09 -15.70
C ILE A 465 27.48 -6.13 -16.73
N ARG A 466 28.77 -6.44 -16.85
CA ARG A 466 29.25 -7.45 -17.79
C ARG A 466 28.81 -8.85 -17.41
N GLN A 467 28.72 -9.15 -16.11
CA GLN A 467 28.21 -10.42 -15.63
C GLN A 467 26.71 -10.55 -15.89
N LEU A 468 25.92 -9.57 -15.42
CA LEU A 468 24.47 -9.66 -15.47
C LEU A 468 23.88 -9.37 -16.85
N ARG A 469 24.60 -8.63 -17.71
CA ARG A 469 24.22 -8.22 -19.08
C ARG A 469 22.80 -7.64 -19.23
N PRO A 470 22.36 -6.68 -18.39
CA PRO A 470 21.01 -6.12 -18.46
C PRO A 470 20.71 -5.46 -19.83
N GLU A 471 19.51 -5.63 -20.36
CA GLU A 471 19.13 -4.99 -21.63
C GLU A 471 19.06 -3.46 -21.50
N VAL A 472 18.78 -2.96 -20.30
CA VAL A 472 18.78 -1.52 -19.99
C VAL A 472 19.58 -1.23 -18.73
N TYR A 473 20.51 -0.28 -18.81
CA TYR A 473 21.14 0.31 -17.63
C TYR A 473 20.58 1.73 -17.41
N ALA A 474 19.83 1.91 -16.34
CA ALA A 474 19.19 3.18 -16.01
C ALA A 474 20.05 4.01 -15.06
N LYS A 475 20.15 5.32 -15.32
CA LYS A 475 20.80 6.28 -14.43
C LYS A 475 19.98 7.56 -14.30
N GLY A 476 19.82 8.04 -13.07
CA GLY A 476 19.12 9.30 -12.79
C GLY A 476 20.11 10.45 -12.60
N GLY A 477 19.73 11.66 -13.05
CA GLY A 477 20.55 12.87 -12.90
C GLY A 477 20.96 13.52 -14.22
N ASP A 478 21.75 14.59 -14.11
CA ASP A 478 22.27 15.35 -15.24
C ASP A 478 23.49 14.68 -15.89
N TYR A 479 23.42 13.35 -16.11
CA TYR A 479 24.46 12.59 -16.78
C TYR A 479 24.09 12.42 -18.26
N THR A 480 25.07 12.52 -19.16
CA THR A 480 24.92 11.94 -20.50
C THR A 480 25.50 10.52 -20.51
N PRO A 481 25.08 9.63 -21.43
CA PRO A 481 25.65 8.29 -21.53
C PRO A 481 27.18 8.29 -21.60
N GLU A 482 27.78 9.29 -22.26
CA GLU A 482 29.23 9.42 -22.42
C GLU A 482 29.95 9.75 -21.11
N MET A 483 29.24 10.26 -20.09
CA MET A 483 29.79 10.59 -18.77
C MET A 483 29.89 9.38 -17.83
N LEU A 484 29.28 8.25 -18.18
CA LEU A 484 29.21 7.07 -17.31
C LEU A 484 30.30 6.07 -17.68
N ALA A 485 31.11 5.69 -16.67
CA ALA A 485 32.16 4.67 -16.82
C ALA A 485 31.58 3.28 -17.16
N GLU A 486 30.29 3.08 -16.88
CA GLU A 486 29.53 1.88 -17.15
C GLU A 486 29.08 1.74 -18.62
N THR A 487 28.97 2.82 -19.39
CA THR A 487 28.41 2.80 -20.76
C THR A 487 29.11 1.83 -21.70
N PRO A 488 30.45 1.79 -21.79
CA PRO A 488 31.13 0.83 -22.66
C PRO A 488 30.83 -0.62 -22.28
N ALA A 489 30.63 -0.90 -20.99
CA ALA A 489 30.31 -2.25 -20.52
C ALA A 489 28.88 -2.68 -20.93
N VAL A 490 27.94 -1.73 -21.03
CA VAL A 490 26.56 -1.99 -21.47
C VAL A 490 26.50 -2.21 -22.98
N GLU A 491 27.20 -1.38 -23.75
CA GLU A 491 27.21 -1.43 -25.21
C GLU A 491 27.94 -2.66 -25.77
N GLU A 492 28.91 -3.22 -25.05
CA GLU A 492 29.71 -4.40 -25.44
C GLU A 492 28.85 -5.60 -25.87
N TYR A 493 27.67 -5.75 -25.28
CA TYR A 493 26.73 -6.83 -25.59
C TYR A 493 25.40 -6.34 -26.21
N GLY A 494 25.32 -5.07 -26.61
CA GLY A 494 24.14 -4.49 -27.25
C GLY A 494 23.03 -4.02 -26.29
N GLY A 495 23.33 -3.84 -25.00
CA GLY A 495 22.42 -3.18 -24.06
C GLY A 495 22.32 -1.67 -24.35
N ARG A 496 21.32 -0.99 -23.76
CA ARG A 496 21.18 0.48 -23.85
C ARG A 496 21.32 1.17 -22.50
N VAL A 497 21.91 2.36 -22.51
CA VAL A 497 21.89 3.26 -21.34
C VAL A 497 20.69 4.19 -21.45
N ALA A 498 19.93 4.32 -20.37
CA ALA A 498 18.78 5.21 -20.28
C ALA A 498 19.03 6.25 -19.17
N ILE A 499 19.03 7.53 -19.55
CA ILE A 499 19.10 8.63 -18.60
C ILE A 499 17.66 9.04 -18.26
N LEU A 500 17.35 9.01 -16.97
CA LEU A 500 16.02 9.33 -16.44
C LEU A 500 16.02 10.73 -15.83
N ASP A 501 14.88 11.41 -15.94
CA ASP A 501 14.72 12.80 -15.52
C ASP A 501 15.14 13.01 -14.06
N TYR A 502 15.96 14.04 -13.83
CA TYR A 502 16.36 14.42 -12.49
C TYR A 502 15.19 15.11 -11.78
N VAL A 503 14.62 14.45 -10.77
CA VAL A 503 13.66 15.11 -9.86
C VAL A 503 14.46 15.90 -8.83
N ALA A 504 14.67 17.18 -9.13
CA ALA A 504 15.35 18.13 -8.25
C ALA A 504 14.52 18.46 -7.01
N GLU A 505 14.50 17.57 -6.01
CA GLU A 505 14.10 17.94 -4.65
C GLU A 505 15.00 17.26 -3.62
N ARG A 506 15.96 18.05 -3.12
CA ARG A 506 16.81 17.83 -1.94
C ARG A 506 17.79 16.64 -2.06
N SER A 507 19.00 16.91 -2.56
CA SER A 507 20.16 16.03 -2.40
C SER A 507 20.31 15.59 -0.94
N THR A 508 20.53 14.28 -0.73
CA THR A 508 20.75 13.68 0.59
C THR A 508 21.84 14.40 1.39
N SER A 509 22.86 14.93 0.70
CA SER A 509 23.93 15.73 1.32
C SER A 509 23.40 17.04 1.92
N ALA A 510 22.42 17.68 1.29
CA ALA A 510 21.82 18.93 1.76
C ALA A 510 20.81 18.74 2.91
N VAL A 511 20.22 17.55 3.05
CA VAL A 511 19.38 17.19 4.19
C VAL A 511 20.25 16.93 5.43
N VAL A 512 21.31 16.13 5.28
CA VAL A 512 22.25 15.82 6.38
C VAL A 512 23.04 17.05 6.81
N LYS A 513 23.40 17.92 5.86
CA LYS A 513 24.05 19.21 6.17
C LYS A 513 23.13 20.09 7.05
N ARG A 514 21.84 20.21 6.73
CA ARG A 514 20.87 20.93 7.57
C ARG A 514 20.70 20.32 8.97
N ILE A 515 20.69 18.99 9.08
CA ILE A 515 20.63 18.30 10.38
C ILE A 515 21.89 18.57 11.21
N ARG A 516 23.08 18.57 10.58
CA ARG A 516 24.36 18.86 11.25
C ARG A 516 24.57 20.34 11.57
N GLU A 517 23.99 21.24 10.80
CA GLU A 517 24.13 22.70 10.97
C GLU A 517 23.05 23.32 11.88
N GLY A 518 22.05 22.55 12.32
CA GLY A 518 21.08 23.00 13.32
C GLY A 518 20.11 24.09 12.81
N GLU A 519 20.01 24.33 11.50
CA GLU A 519 19.10 25.33 10.93
C GLU A 519 17.68 24.76 10.80
N GLY A 520 17.02 24.61 11.94
CA GLY A 520 15.56 24.66 12.04
C GLY A 520 15.12 26.12 12.10
N ALA A 521 15.08 26.80 10.97
CA ALA A 521 14.49 28.14 10.87
C ALA A 521 13.55 28.21 9.66
N VAL A 522 12.26 28.37 9.96
CA VAL A 522 11.23 28.84 9.02
C VAL A 522 11.58 30.29 8.64
N PRO A 523 11.78 30.65 7.37
CA PRO A 523 11.75 32.05 6.96
C PRO A 523 10.27 32.46 6.89
N GLY A 524 9.85 33.35 7.79
CA GLY A 524 8.50 33.91 7.80
C GLY A 524 8.24 34.83 6.61
N SER A 525 7.07 34.68 5.98
CA SER A 525 5.94 35.63 5.97
C SER A 525 4.76 35.02 5.24
#